data_AF-A0A923LLY7-F1
#
_entry.id   AF-A0A923LLY7-F1
#
_cell.length_a   1.000
_cell.length_b   1.000
_cell.length_c   1.000
_cell.angle_alpha   90.00
_cell.angle_beta   90.00
_cell.angle_gamma   90.00
#
_symmetry.space_group_name_H-M   'P 1'
#
loop_
_entity.id
_entity.type
_entity.pdbx_description
1 polymer ?
#
loop_
_entity_poly.entity_id
_entity_poly.type
_entity_poly.pdbx_seq_one_letter_code
_entity_poly.pdbx_strand_id
1 'polypeptide(L)'
;MQPQKDEVDVVMKELEKTGRMECMKQCIQHGDISVYEHCVRVAVMSLVIAELFKITVDRRSLIVGALLHDYFLYDWHEKDDSHKWHGFFHPSRALENANEDYELNERQKNIILRHMFPLTPVPPVCREAWIVCLADKVCATEETIKPLQLNLIRFLISRRLFRMFYLR
;
A
#
# COMPACT_ATOMS: atom_id res chain seq x y z
N MET A 1 -8.18 19.05 -6.28
CA MET A 1 -7.52 17.80 -6.72
C MET A 1 -6.37 17.55 -5.76
N GLN A 2 -6.28 16.35 -5.19
CA GLN A 2 -5.36 16.04 -4.09
C GLN A 2 -3.96 15.76 -4.66
N PRO A 3 -2.92 16.58 -4.38
CA PRO A 3 -1.64 16.51 -5.09
C PRO A 3 -0.92 15.16 -4.94
N GLN A 4 -1.10 14.47 -3.81
CA GLN A 4 -0.54 13.14 -3.57
C GLN A 4 -1.18 12.07 -4.47
N LYS A 5 -2.50 12.17 -4.73
CA LYS A 5 -3.19 11.24 -5.62
C LYS A 5 -2.71 11.41 -7.05
N ASP A 6 -2.53 12.64 -7.51
CA ASP A 6 -2.04 12.92 -8.86
C ASP A 6 -0.63 12.33 -9.08
N GLU A 7 0.25 12.41 -8.08
CA GLU A 7 1.58 11.80 -8.14
C GLU A 7 1.53 10.26 -8.17
N VAL A 8 0.66 9.65 -7.36
CA VAL A 8 0.43 8.20 -7.37
C VAL A 8 -0.13 7.75 -8.72
N ASP A 9 -1.11 8.47 -9.28
CA ASP A 9 -1.73 8.15 -10.56
C ASP A 9 -0.70 8.19 -11.72
N VAL A 10 0.27 9.10 -11.67
CA VAL A 10 1.36 9.16 -12.67
C VAL A 10 2.22 7.90 -12.61
N VAL A 11 2.68 7.52 -11.42
CA VAL A 11 3.52 6.32 -11.24
C VAL A 11 2.73 5.04 -11.56
N MET A 12 1.46 4.97 -11.16
CA MET A 12 0.58 3.83 -11.47
C MET A 12 0.49 3.61 -12.98
N LYS A 13 0.27 4.67 -13.77
CA LYS A 13 0.23 4.61 -15.24
C LYS A 13 1.56 4.19 -15.86
N GLU A 14 2.69 4.43 -15.19
CA GLU A 14 3.99 3.91 -15.64
C GLU A 14 4.05 2.39 -15.43
N LEU A 15 3.66 1.91 -14.25
CA LEU A 15 3.69 0.48 -13.90
C LEU A 15 2.70 -0.33 -14.75
N GLU A 16 1.50 0.19 -15.01
CA GLU A 16 0.48 -0.45 -15.86
C GLU A 16 0.94 -0.70 -17.30
N LYS A 17 1.94 0.05 -17.81
CA LYS A 17 2.44 -0.14 -19.17
C LYS A 17 3.37 -1.35 -19.31
N THR A 18 4.04 -1.75 -18.24
CA THR A 18 5.11 -2.75 -18.32
C THR A 18 4.83 -4.00 -17.49
N GLY A 19 3.90 -3.96 -16.54
CA GLY A 19 3.54 -5.12 -15.73
C GLY A 19 2.06 -5.44 -15.73
N ARG A 20 1.68 -6.26 -14.75
CA ARG A 20 0.38 -6.92 -14.59
C ARG A 20 -0.50 -6.24 -13.52
N MET A 21 -0.35 -4.93 -13.33
CA MET A 21 -1.14 -4.16 -12.34
C MET A 21 -2.66 -4.37 -12.50
N GLU A 22 -3.15 -4.51 -13.73
CA GLU A 22 -4.56 -4.76 -14.02
C GLU A 22 -5.09 -6.06 -13.39
N CYS A 23 -4.25 -7.09 -13.24
CA CYS A 23 -4.66 -8.36 -12.61
C CYS A 23 -5.09 -8.15 -11.14
N MET A 24 -4.49 -7.17 -10.45
CA MET A 24 -4.83 -6.86 -9.06
C MET A 24 -6.25 -6.31 -8.89
N LYS A 25 -6.89 -5.81 -9.97
CA LYS A 25 -8.28 -5.32 -9.91
C LYS A 25 -9.29 -6.45 -9.75
N GLN A 26 -8.90 -7.68 -10.12
CA GLN A 26 -9.74 -8.87 -10.04
C GLN A 26 -9.57 -9.63 -8.73
N CYS A 27 -8.49 -9.37 -7.99
CA CYS A 27 -8.21 -9.99 -6.69
C CYS A 27 -8.82 -9.14 -5.58
N ILE A 28 -9.63 -9.74 -4.69
CA ILE A 28 -10.17 -9.04 -3.51
C ILE A 28 -9.14 -9.07 -2.39
N GLN A 29 -8.97 -7.94 -1.69
CA GLN A 29 -8.08 -7.81 -0.55
C GLN A 29 -8.85 -7.78 0.77
N HIS A 30 -9.73 -6.80 0.97
CA HIS A 30 -10.51 -6.62 2.20
C HIS A 30 -11.95 -6.25 1.90
N GLY A 31 -12.92 -7.02 2.43
CA GLY A 31 -14.34 -6.76 2.19
C GLY A 31 -14.69 -6.87 0.70
N ASP A 32 -15.05 -5.75 0.07
CA ASP A 32 -15.34 -5.59 -1.35
C ASP A 32 -14.25 -4.81 -2.12
N ILE A 33 -13.10 -4.57 -1.49
CA ILE A 33 -12.01 -3.76 -2.04
C ILE A 33 -10.99 -4.66 -2.72
N SER A 34 -10.67 -4.32 -3.98
CA SER A 34 -9.63 -5.01 -4.75
C SER A 34 -8.22 -4.72 -4.23
N VAL A 35 -7.27 -5.63 -4.46
CA VAL A 35 -5.85 -5.43 -4.16
C VAL A 35 -5.32 -4.16 -4.84
N TYR A 36 -5.77 -3.88 -6.07
CA TYR A 36 -5.41 -2.65 -6.78
C TYR A 36 -5.83 -1.39 -6.00
N GLU A 37 -7.09 -1.34 -5.56
CA GLU A 37 -7.61 -0.18 -4.84
C GLU A 37 -6.93 -0.02 -3.47
N HIS A 38 -6.69 -1.13 -2.76
CA HIS A 38 -5.94 -1.14 -1.52
C HIS A 38 -4.54 -0.54 -1.70
N CYS A 39 -3.75 -1.03 -2.67
CA CYS A 39 -2.41 -0.51 -2.97
C CYS A 39 -2.40 0.99 -3.29
N VAL A 40 -3.38 1.48 -4.05
CA VAL A 40 -3.51 2.93 -4.34
C VAL A 40 -3.75 3.72 -3.06
N ARG A 41 -4.66 3.26 -2.19
CA ARG A 41 -4.96 3.92 -0.91
C ARG A 41 -3.73 3.95 0.00
N VAL A 42 -2.99 2.84 0.10
CA VAL A 42 -1.73 2.75 0.86
C VAL A 42 -0.67 3.70 0.32
N ALA A 43 -0.52 3.82 -1.00
CA ALA A 43 0.44 4.75 -1.60
C ALA A 43 0.09 6.22 -1.30
N VAL A 44 -1.19 6.60 -1.41
CA VAL A 44 -1.64 7.95 -1.06
C VAL A 44 -1.47 8.23 0.44
N MET A 45 -1.87 7.30 1.30
CA MET A 45 -1.73 7.41 2.75
C MET A 45 -0.25 7.55 3.15
N SER A 46 0.64 6.81 2.50
CA SER A 46 2.08 6.88 2.74
C SER A 46 2.65 8.28 2.49
N LEU A 47 2.26 8.93 1.39
CA LEU A 47 2.66 10.31 1.11
C LEU A 47 2.09 11.30 2.13
N VAL A 48 0.82 11.12 2.54
CA VAL A 48 0.19 11.95 3.57
C VAL A 48 0.92 11.82 4.91
N ILE A 49 1.26 10.61 5.33
CA ILE A 49 2.03 10.35 6.56
C ILE A 49 3.40 11.03 6.46
N ALA A 50 4.14 10.82 5.36
CA ALA A 50 5.46 11.43 5.17
C ALA A 50 5.40 12.96 5.29
N GLU A 51 4.40 13.61 4.68
CA GLU A 51 4.25 15.06 4.70
C GLU A 51 3.75 15.58 6.06
N LEU A 52 2.78 14.91 6.68
CA LEU A 52 2.22 15.29 7.98
C LEU A 52 3.30 15.31 9.06
N PHE A 53 4.16 14.30 9.06
CA PHE A 53 5.26 14.16 10.02
C PHE A 53 6.58 14.77 9.54
N LYS A 54 6.60 15.39 8.34
CA LYS A 54 7.78 16.01 7.72
C LYS A 54 8.98 15.04 7.63
N ILE A 55 8.70 13.78 7.30
CA ILE A 55 9.71 12.75 7.13
C ILE A 55 10.27 12.86 5.72
N THR A 56 11.57 13.15 5.61
CA THR A 56 12.27 13.09 4.33
C THR A 56 12.35 11.64 3.85
N VAL A 57 11.83 11.41 2.65
CA VAL A 57 11.74 10.11 1.96
C VAL A 57 12.11 10.25 0.49
N ASP A 58 12.57 9.16 -0.12
CA ASP A 58 12.54 9.00 -1.57
C ASP A 58 11.09 8.72 -2.00
N ARG A 59 10.41 9.76 -2.51
CA ARG A 59 8.98 9.67 -2.89
C ARG A 59 8.73 8.63 -3.97
N ARG A 60 9.60 8.51 -4.98
CA ARG A 60 9.42 7.51 -6.05
C ARG A 60 9.54 6.11 -5.49
N SER A 61 10.55 5.85 -4.66
CA SER A 61 10.71 4.54 -4.00
C SER A 61 9.54 4.23 -3.07
N LEU A 62 9.03 5.22 -2.33
CA LEU A 62 7.86 5.08 -1.46
C LEU A 62 6.62 4.70 -2.25
N ILE A 63 6.30 5.42 -3.33
CA ILE A 63 5.12 5.17 -4.16
C ILE A 63 5.22 3.82 -4.85
N VAL A 64 6.34 3.52 -5.53
CA VAL A 64 6.52 2.23 -6.24
C VAL A 64 6.44 1.07 -5.27
N GLY A 65 7.14 1.14 -4.12
CA GLY A 65 7.08 0.10 -3.11
C GLY A 65 5.68 -0.09 -2.53
N ALA A 66 4.95 0.99 -2.28
CA ALA A 66 3.56 0.93 -1.80
C ALA A 66 2.60 0.35 -2.86
N LEU A 67 2.76 0.68 -4.14
CA LEU A 67 1.91 0.13 -5.20
C LEU A 67 2.14 -1.37 -5.42
N LEU A 68 3.33 -1.87 -5.09
CA LEU A 68 3.75 -3.25 -5.34
C LEU A 68 3.80 -4.14 -4.08
N HIS A 69 3.46 -3.62 -2.89
CA HIS A 69 3.64 -4.38 -1.64
C HIS A 69 2.83 -5.69 -1.60
N ASP A 70 1.62 -5.66 -2.20
CA ASP A 70 0.70 -6.79 -2.35
C ASP A 70 0.65 -7.33 -3.80
N TYR A 71 1.75 -7.23 -4.54
CA TYR A 71 1.82 -7.67 -5.94
C TYR A 71 1.88 -9.21 -6.11
N PHE A 72 1.04 -9.96 -5.38
CA PHE A 72 1.06 -11.43 -5.38
C PHE A 72 0.30 -12.08 -6.55
N LEU A 73 -0.60 -11.34 -7.22
CA LEU A 73 -1.27 -11.70 -8.50
C LEU A 73 -2.14 -12.97 -8.49
N TYR A 74 -2.71 -13.35 -7.35
CA TYR A 74 -3.69 -14.43 -7.24
C TYR A 74 -4.80 -14.02 -6.26
N ASP A 75 -5.95 -14.69 -6.24
CA ASP A 75 -6.96 -14.46 -5.20
C ASP A 75 -6.71 -15.40 -4.01
N TRP A 76 -6.36 -14.83 -2.86
CA TRP A 76 -6.05 -15.61 -1.66
C TRP A 76 -7.30 -16.12 -0.93
N HIS A 77 -8.50 -15.66 -1.32
CA HIS A 77 -9.77 -16.15 -0.76
C HIS A 77 -10.20 -17.50 -1.34
N GLU A 78 -9.59 -17.93 -2.45
CA GLU A 78 -9.81 -19.27 -2.99
C GLU A 78 -9.31 -20.31 -1.97
N LYS A 79 -10.16 -21.32 -1.71
CA LYS A 79 -9.89 -22.39 -0.74
C LYS A 79 -8.87 -23.37 -1.29
N ASP A 80 -7.63 -22.93 -1.38
CA ASP A 80 -6.46 -23.78 -1.57
C ASP A 80 -5.69 -23.88 -0.24
N ASP A 81 -5.24 -25.09 0.10
CA ASP A 81 -4.40 -25.34 1.27
C ASP A 81 -3.07 -24.56 1.21
N SER A 82 -2.65 -24.15 0.00
CA SER A 82 -1.49 -23.27 -0.23
C SER A 82 -1.65 -21.85 0.34
N HIS A 83 -2.89 -21.38 0.59
CA HIS A 83 -3.18 -20.02 1.07
C HIS A 83 -3.25 -19.88 2.60
N LYS A 84 -3.17 -20.98 3.38
CA LYS A 84 -3.28 -20.96 4.85
C LYS A 84 -2.27 -20.05 5.56
N TRP A 85 -1.13 -19.79 4.92
CA TRP A 85 -0.05 -18.95 5.44
C TRP A 85 0.19 -17.71 4.58
N HIS A 86 -0.81 -17.26 3.81
CA HIS A 86 -0.70 -16.13 2.88
C HIS A 86 -0.04 -14.90 3.52
N GLY A 87 -0.44 -14.51 4.73
CA GLY A 87 0.14 -13.37 5.45
C GLY A 87 1.66 -13.45 5.71
N PHE A 88 2.25 -14.64 5.74
CA PHE A 88 3.68 -14.85 5.97
C PHE A 88 4.49 -14.95 4.67
N PHE A 89 3.85 -15.35 3.57
CA PHE A 89 4.56 -15.67 2.31
C PHE A 89 4.28 -14.69 1.18
N HIS A 90 3.15 -13.95 1.21
CA HIS A 90 2.85 -13.00 0.14
C HIS A 90 3.91 -11.90 0.00
N PRO A 91 4.62 -11.40 1.03
CA PRO A 91 5.67 -10.39 0.81
C PRO A 91 6.79 -10.91 -0.10
N SER A 92 7.17 -12.18 0.08
CA SER A 92 8.17 -12.84 -0.75
C SER A 92 7.64 -13.08 -2.17
N ARG A 93 6.38 -13.51 -2.31
CA ARG A 93 5.75 -13.74 -3.61
C ARG A 93 5.52 -12.45 -4.40
N ALA A 94 5.10 -11.38 -3.72
CA ALA A 94 4.95 -10.06 -4.29
C ALA A 94 6.31 -9.54 -4.80
N LEU A 95 7.36 -9.72 -4.01
CA LEU A 95 8.72 -9.34 -4.42
C LEU A 95 9.21 -10.16 -5.62
N GLU A 96 8.96 -11.47 -5.65
CA GLU A 96 9.30 -12.33 -6.78
C GLU A 96 8.63 -11.83 -8.07
N ASN A 97 7.30 -11.72 -8.09
CA ASN A 97 6.55 -11.22 -9.24
C ASN A 97 6.99 -9.81 -9.65
N ALA A 98 7.26 -8.93 -8.69
CA ALA A 98 7.66 -7.56 -8.98
C ALA A 98 9.07 -7.47 -9.60
N ASN A 99 10.00 -8.37 -9.25
CA ASN A 99 11.31 -8.45 -9.90
C ASN A 99 11.25 -9.09 -11.29
N GLU A 100 10.22 -9.88 -11.59
CA GLU A 100 9.98 -10.38 -12.96
C GLU A 100 9.57 -9.24 -13.91
N ASP A 101 8.74 -8.31 -13.41
CA ASP A 101 8.13 -7.25 -14.24
C ASP A 101 8.91 -5.93 -14.20
N TYR A 102 9.68 -5.65 -13.14
CA TYR A 102 10.29 -4.34 -12.90
C TYR A 102 11.73 -4.42 -12.35
N GLU A 103 12.55 -3.44 -12.72
CA GLU A 103 13.86 -3.22 -12.10
C GLU A 103 13.72 -2.45 -10.78
N LEU A 104 13.72 -3.18 -9.65
CA LEU A 104 13.55 -2.59 -8.33
C LEU A 104 14.88 -2.24 -7.66
N ASN A 105 14.90 -1.09 -6.98
CA ASN A 105 15.99 -0.72 -6.08
C ASN A 105 15.81 -1.34 -4.68
N GLU A 106 16.86 -1.33 -3.87
CA GLU A 106 16.86 -1.95 -2.55
C GLU A 106 15.82 -1.38 -1.56
N ARG A 107 15.44 -0.10 -1.70
CA ARG A 107 14.36 0.49 -0.87
C ARG A 107 13.01 -0.09 -1.25
N GLN A 108 12.71 -0.16 -2.55
CA GLN A 108 11.47 -0.74 -3.06
C GLN A 108 11.34 -2.21 -2.66
N LYS A 109 12.41 -2.99 -2.82
CA LYS A 109 12.44 -4.39 -2.36
C LYS A 109 12.20 -4.51 -0.85
N ASN A 110 12.80 -3.63 -0.05
CA ASN A 110 12.60 -3.65 1.40
C ASN A 110 11.16 -3.31 1.81
N ILE A 111 10.54 -2.33 1.14
CA ILE A 111 9.13 -2.00 1.34
C ILE A 111 8.27 -3.25 1.13
N ILE A 112 8.39 -3.88 -0.04
CA ILE A 112 7.59 -5.06 -0.38
C ILE A 112 7.85 -6.20 0.61
N LEU A 113 9.10 -6.51 0.93
CA LEU A 113 9.42 -7.67 1.78
C LEU A 113 9.05 -7.48 3.26
N ARG A 114 9.01 -6.23 3.76
CA ARG A 114 8.93 -5.94 5.21
C ARG A 114 7.63 -5.26 5.64
N HIS A 115 6.72 -4.96 4.72
CA HIS A 115 5.46 -4.27 5.06
C HIS A 115 4.57 -5.05 6.04
N MET A 116 4.73 -6.37 6.15
CA MET A 116 3.98 -7.22 7.09
C MET A 116 4.53 -7.28 8.51
N PHE A 117 5.59 -6.56 8.86
CA PHE A 117 6.03 -6.47 10.26
C PHE A 117 4.88 -5.97 11.16
N PRO A 118 4.64 -6.56 12.36
CA PRO A 118 5.43 -7.59 13.04
C PRO A 118 5.01 -9.04 12.74
N LEU A 119 4.06 -9.28 11.83
CA LEU A 119 3.66 -10.65 11.44
C LEU A 119 4.84 -11.39 10.80
N THR A 120 5.53 -10.76 9.85
CA THR A 120 6.86 -11.20 9.43
C THR A 120 7.89 -10.60 10.40
N PRO A 121 8.62 -11.42 11.19
CA PRO A 121 9.35 -10.94 12.37
C PRO A 121 10.65 -10.20 12.06
N VAL A 122 10.87 -9.79 10.80
CA VAL A 122 12.04 -9.03 10.38
C VAL A 122 11.61 -7.58 10.14
N PRO A 123 12.17 -6.60 10.86
CA PRO A 123 11.71 -5.22 10.77
C PRO A 123 12.11 -4.53 9.46
N PRO A 124 11.38 -3.47 9.06
CA PRO A 124 11.80 -2.57 7.98
C PRO A 124 13.14 -1.89 8.28
N VAL A 125 13.97 -1.67 7.26
CA VAL A 125 15.31 -1.06 7.42
C VAL A 125 15.37 0.39 6.92
N CYS A 126 14.38 0.82 6.12
CA CYS A 126 14.27 2.19 5.63
C CYS A 126 12.97 2.86 6.10
N ARG A 127 12.97 4.20 6.10
CA ARG A 127 11.83 5.02 6.57
C ARG A 127 10.58 4.77 5.72
N GLU A 128 10.78 4.60 4.42
CA GLU A 128 9.71 4.33 3.47
C GLU A 128 8.99 3.03 3.80
N ALA A 129 9.72 1.97 4.11
CA ALA A 129 9.13 0.68 4.48
C ALA A 129 8.39 0.73 5.82
N TRP A 130 8.86 1.52 6.80
CA TRP A 130 8.10 1.79 8.02
C TRP A 130 6.79 2.54 7.74
N ILE A 131 6.82 3.53 6.85
CA ILE A 131 5.63 4.31 6.48
C ILE A 131 4.61 3.42 5.76
N VAL A 132 5.04 2.62 4.78
CA VAL A 132 4.14 1.71 4.05
C VAL A 132 3.56 0.66 4.98
N CYS A 133 4.37 0.09 5.88
CA CYS A 133 3.89 -0.82 6.91
C CYS A 133 2.77 -0.17 7.73
N LEU A 134 2.97 1.04 8.27
CA LEU A 134 1.92 1.72 9.03
C LEU A 134 0.68 2.04 8.17
N ALA A 135 0.89 2.56 6.96
CA ALA A 135 -0.18 2.95 6.05
C ALA A 135 -1.08 1.78 5.66
N ASP A 136 -0.47 0.63 5.34
CA ASP A 136 -1.16 -0.62 5.05
C ASP A 136 -2.12 -1.00 6.19
N LYS A 137 -1.63 -1.05 7.43
CA LYS A 137 -2.48 -1.42 8.57
C LYS A 137 -3.61 -0.42 8.82
N VAL A 138 -3.37 0.87 8.60
CA VAL A 138 -4.42 1.89 8.68
C VAL A 138 -5.47 1.65 7.60
N CYS A 139 -5.07 1.49 6.34
CA CYS A 139 -5.98 1.22 5.23
C CYS A 139 -6.75 -0.07 5.45
N ALA A 140 -6.09 -1.19 5.74
CA ALA A 140 -6.72 -2.48 6.00
C ALA A 140 -7.77 -2.41 7.13
N THR A 141 -7.48 -1.65 8.18
CA THR A 141 -8.43 -1.42 9.29
C THR A 141 -9.65 -0.63 8.84
N GLU A 142 -9.44 0.47 8.11
CA GLU A 142 -10.53 1.30 7.58
C GLU A 142 -11.40 0.55 6.56
N GLU A 143 -10.80 -0.35 5.79
CA GLU A 143 -11.46 -1.16 4.77
C GLU A 143 -12.28 -2.29 5.36
N THR A 144 -11.79 -2.89 6.44
CA THR A 144 -12.50 -3.96 7.17
C THR A 144 -13.63 -3.40 8.04
N ILE A 145 -13.47 -2.19 8.58
CA ILE A 145 -14.46 -1.58 9.49
C ILE A 145 -15.41 -0.65 8.72
N LYS A 146 -16.66 -1.09 8.52
CA LYS A 146 -17.76 -0.28 7.95
C LYS A 146 -17.85 1.12 8.60
N PRO A 147 -18.35 2.16 7.87
CA PRO A 147 -18.12 3.59 8.13
C PRO A 147 -18.58 4.19 9.47
N LEU A 148 -19.15 3.41 10.39
CA LEU A 148 -19.66 3.89 11.68
C LEU A 148 -18.56 4.23 12.71
N GLN A 149 -17.30 3.80 12.52
CA GLN A 149 -16.19 4.09 13.47
C GLN A 149 -15.11 5.05 12.93
N LEU A 150 -15.18 5.44 11.64
CA LEU A 150 -14.20 6.32 10.96
C LEU A 150 -14.11 7.76 11.49
N ASN A 151 -15.03 8.18 12.37
CA ASN A 151 -15.02 9.53 12.92
C ASN A 151 -13.78 9.80 13.80
N LEU A 152 -13.16 8.78 14.40
CA LEU A 152 -12.04 8.98 15.34
C LEU A 152 -10.69 9.16 14.63
N ILE A 153 -10.42 8.37 13.58
CA ILE A 153 -9.21 8.53 12.74
C ILE A 153 -9.31 9.81 11.91
N ARG A 154 -10.50 10.09 11.33
CA ARG A 154 -10.77 11.38 10.70
C ARG A 154 -10.53 12.54 11.67
N PHE A 155 -10.93 12.43 12.94
CA PHE A 155 -10.76 13.48 13.95
C PHE A 155 -9.29 13.81 14.28
N LEU A 156 -8.43 12.79 14.42
CA LEU A 156 -7.00 12.98 14.69
C LEU A 156 -6.25 13.60 13.50
N ILE A 157 -6.74 13.32 12.29
CA ILE A 157 -6.29 13.88 11.01
C ILE A 157 -6.86 15.31 10.80
N SER A 158 -8.02 15.66 11.39
CA SER A 158 -8.85 16.82 11.02
C SER A 158 -8.70 18.10 11.84
N ARG A 159 -7.48 18.58 12.10
CA ARG A 159 -7.31 20.05 12.28
C ARG A 159 -6.47 20.71 11.20
N ARG A 160 -5.63 19.96 10.50
CA ARG A 160 -4.87 20.45 9.34
C ARG A 160 -5.44 19.97 8.00
N LEU A 161 -5.95 18.73 7.93
CA LEU A 161 -6.42 18.13 6.68
C LEU A 161 -7.87 18.53 6.33
N PHE A 162 -8.75 18.83 7.30
CA PHE A 162 -10.13 19.26 7.02
C PHE A 162 -10.21 20.53 6.13
N ARG A 163 -9.25 21.46 6.30
CA ARG A 163 -9.15 22.67 5.47
C ARG A 163 -8.64 22.40 4.04
N MET A 164 -8.02 21.24 3.81
CA MET A 164 -7.47 20.82 2.53
C MET A 164 -8.47 19.98 1.70
N PHE A 165 -9.46 19.36 2.34
CA PHE A 165 -10.38 18.40 1.71
C PHE A 165 -11.83 18.90 1.48
N TYR A 166 -12.32 19.94 2.19
CA TYR A 166 -13.75 20.28 2.18
C TYR A 166 -14.13 21.75 1.91
N LEU A 167 -13.18 22.61 1.50
CA LEU A 167 -13.48 23.95 0.98
C LEU A 167 -12.83 24.16 -0.39
N ARG A 168 -13.43 23.56 -1.42
CA ARG A 168 -13.73 24.21 -2.71
C ARG A 168 -14.68 23.37 -3.53
#